data_AF-A0A2R6W3Z0-F1
#
_entry.id   AF-A0A2R6W3Z0-F1
#
_cell.length_a   1.000
_cell.length_b   1.000
_cell.length_c   1.000
_cell.angle_alpha   90.00
_cell.angle_beta   90.00
_cell.angle_gamma   90.00
#
_symmetry.space_group_name_H-M   'P 1'
#
loop_
_entity.id
_entity.type
_entity.pdbx_description
1 polymer ?
#
loop_
_entity_poly.entity_id
_entity_poly.type
_entity_poly.pdbx_seq_one_letter_code
_entity_poly.pdbx_strand_id
1 'polypeptide(L)'
;MKSYAEATKSAHISSCQEQEIEKANQFARMKIVRISGLPESEKEEVKSVVTKFLTETLDVPNPDLAQAYRIGNKGAQPRAIIVKFVDQTQRDMALANKAILKGQRIWLDPDLTPLQVEARRKELAKVKEAQDAGFVAYLRDSQAIITKRRKQSST
;
A
#
# COMPACT_ATOMS: atom_id res chain seq x y z
N MET A 1 -11.53 29.81 -32.91
CA MET A 1 -12.26 28.98 -31.94
C MET A 1 -12.18 27.54 -32.44
N LYS A 2 -11.67 26.59 -31.64
CA LYS A 2 -11.75 25.18 -32.02
C LYS A 2 -13.22 24.75 -32.04
N SER A 3 -13.63 23.94 -33.01
CA SER A 3 -15.01 23.47 -33.07
C SER A 3 -15.30 22.56 -31.87
N TYR A 4 -16.55 22.51 -31.41
CA TYR A 4 -16.97 21.69 -30.26
C TYR A 4 -16.62 20.20 -30.44
N ALA A 5 -16.65 19.71 -31.68
CA ALA A 5 -16.29 18.33 -32.03
C ALA A 5 -14.78 18.06 -31.91
N GLU A 6 -13.93 19.05 -32.19
CA GLU A 6 -12.47 18.92 -32.01
C GLU A 6 -12.09 18.97 -30.53
N ALA A 7 -12.74 19.85 -29.75
CA ALA A 7 -12.51 19.95 -28.32
C ALA A 7 -12.88 18.66 -27.57
N THR A 8 -14.00 18.03 -27.93
CA THR A 8 -14.44 16.76 -27.33
C THR A 8 -13.53 15.58 -27.71
N LYS A 9 -13.08 15.50 -28.98
CA LYS A 9 -12.08 14.51 -29.40
C LYS A 9 -10.75 14.68 -28.67
N SER A 10 -10.24 15.90 -28.56
CA SER A 10 -8.99 16.18 -27.83
C SER A 10 -9.09 15.84 -26.34
N ALA A 11 -10.22 16.16 -25.70
CA ALA A 11 -10.45 15.81 -24.29
C ALA A 11 -10.51 14.29 -24.09
N HIS A 12 -11.15 13.55 -25.00
CA HIS A 12 -11.21 12.09 -24.93
C HIS A 12 -9.83 11.44 -25.07
N ILE A 13 -9.00 11.92 -26.01
CA ILE A 13 -7.63 11.43 -26.19
C ILE A 13 -6.79 11.67 -24.92
N SER A 14 -6.86 12.87 -24.33
CA SER A 14 -6.16 13.19 -23.08
C SER A 14 -6.57 12.24 -21.95
N SER A 15 -7.88 12.02 -21.79
CA SER A 15 -8.38 11.10 -20.78
C SER A 15 -7.89 9.66 -20.98
N CYS A 16 -7.84 9.17 -22.21
CA CYS A 16 -7.31 7.83 -22.50
C CYS A 16 -5.81 7.73 -22.17
N GLN A 17 -5.03 8.75 -22.52
CA GLN A 17 -3.59 8.79 -22.21
C GLN A 17 -3.34 8.80 -20.69
N GLU A 18 -4.10 9.57 -19.93
CA GLU A 18 -4.02 9.59 -18.46
C GLU A 18 -4.29 8.22 -17.84
N GLN A 19 -5.27 7.48 -18.39
CA GLN A 19 -5.57 6.11 -17.93
C GLN A 19 -4.44 5.12 -18.23
N GLU A 20 -3.79 5.24 -19.39
CA GLU A 20 -2.64 4.39 -19.74
C GLU A 20 -1.43 4.67 -18.85
N ILE A 21 -1.13 5.95 -18.61
CA ILE A 21 -0.07 6.37 -17.70
C ILE A 21 -0.33 5.84 -16.29
N GLU A 22 -1.57 5.95 -15.81
CA GLU A 22 -1.93 5.43 -14.49
C GLU A 22 -1.76 3.90 -14.41
N LYS A 23 -2.19 3.15 -15.43
CA LYS A 23 -1.98 1.69 -15.47
C LYS A 23 -0.50 1.33 -15.47
N ALA A 24 0.33 2.06 -16.23
CA ALA A 24 1.77 1.84 -16.24
C ALA A 24 2.41 2.14 -14.87
N ASN A 25 1.97 3.22 -14.21
CA ASN A 25 2.42 3.58 -12.87
C ASN A 25 2.03 2.53 -11.83
N GLN A 26 0.80 2.01 -11.89
CA GLN A 26 0.35 0.91 -11.05
C GLN A 26 1.25 -0.31 -11.26
N PHE A 27 1.45 -0.73 -12.51
CA PHE A 27 2.28 -1.88 -12.84
C PHE A 27 3.72 -1.73 -12.34
N ALA A 28 4.31 -0.54 -12.46
CA ALA A 28 5.66 -0.26 -11.96
C ALA A 28 5.78 -0.41 -10.43
N ARG A 29 4.70 -0.12 -9.68
CA ARG A 29 4.66 -0.19 -8.22
C ARG A 29 4.12 -1.51 -7.67
N MET A 30 3.54 -2.37 -8.51
CA MET A 30 2.95 -3.65 -8.08
C MET A 30 3.90 -4.58 -7.32
N LYS A 31 5.22 -4.43 -7.47
CA LYS A 31 6.21 -5.25 -6.75
C LYS A 31 6.86 -4.51 -5.58
N ILE A 32 6.32 -3.35 -5.20
CA ILE A 32 6.92 -2.45 -4.23
C ILE A 32 6.07 -2.38 -2.97
N VAL A 33 6.74 -2.45 -1.83
CA VAL A 33 6.16 -2.18 -0.51
C VAL A 33 6.97 -1.14 0.23
N ARG A 34 6.31 -0.49 1.18
CA ARG A 34 6.90 0.42 2.12
C ARG A 34 6.86 -0.19 3.52
N ILE A 35 8.02 -0.27 4.14
CA ILE A 35 8.17 -0.67 5.54
C ILE A 35 8.47 0.57 6.37
N SER A 36 7.74 0.79 7.46
CA SER A 36 7.97 1.91 8.38
C SER A 36 8.16 1.40 9.80
N GLY A 37 8.98 2.09 10.61
CA GLY A 37 9.21 1.75 12.02
C GLY A 37 10.29 0.69 12.27
N LEU A 38 10.93 0.17 11.22
CA LEU A 38 12.02 -0.79 11.35
C LEU A 38 13.29 -0.07 11.85
N PRO A 39 13.93 -0.49 12.97
CA PRO A 39 15.09 0.19 13.54
C PRO A 39 16.22 0.41 12.53
N GLU A 40 16.90 1.56 12.63
CA GLU A 40 18.01 1.93 11.74
C GLU A 40 19.34 1.82 12.51
N SER A 41 20.39 1.32 11.85
CA SER A 41 21.75 1.31 12.38
C SER A 41 22.73 2.00 11.43
N GLU A 42 23.81 2.56 11.97
CA GLU A 42 24.73 3.41 11.19
C GLU A 42 25.41 2.72 10.00
N LYS A 43 25.65 1.41 10.11
CA LYS A 43 26.30 0.58 9.09
C LYS A 43 25.38 -0.54 8.62
N GLU A 44 24.09 -0.27 8.50
CA GLU A 44 23.14 -1.27 8.04
C GLU A 44 23.34 -1.62 6.56
N GLU A 45 23.30 -2.91 6.27
CA GLU A 45 23.09 -3.42 4.92
C GLU A 45 21.58 -3.64 4.76
N VAL A 46 20.90 -2.66 4.15
CA VAL A 46 19.43 -2.58 4.14
C VAL A 46 18.79 -3.85 3.58
N LYS A 47 19.40 -4.47 2.55
CA LYS A 47 18.84 -5.69 1.95
C LYS A 47 18.89 -6.86 2.94
N SER A 48 20.01 -7.12 3.62
CA SER A 48 20.06 -8.16 4.68
C SER A 48 19.07 -7.89 5.80
N VAL A 49 18.95 -6.64 6.28
CA VAL A 49 18.00 -6.29 7.35
C VAL A 49 16.56 -6.62 6.92
N VAL A 50 16.18 -6.24 5.70
CA VAL A 50 14.84 -6.54 5.16
C VAL A 50 14.65 -8.02 4.92
N THR A 51 15.64 -8.74 4.37
CA THR A 51 15.59 -10.19 4.16
C THR A 51 15.35 -10.92 5.48
N LYS A 52 16.12 -10.58 6.54
CA LYS A 52 15.92 -11.16 7.87
C LYS A 52 14.52 -10.86 8.42
N PHE A 53 14.07 -9.62 8.32
CA PHE A 53 12.72 -9.25 8.76
C PHE A 53 11.63 -10.04 8.02
N LEU A 54 11.75 -10.17 6.69
CA LEU A 54 10.79 -10.90 5.87
C LEU A 54 10.75 -12.40 6.22
N THR A 55 11.91 -13.02 6.43
CA THR A 55 12.00 -14.45 6.76
C THR A 55 11.61 -14.74 8.20
N GLU A 56 12.17 -14.02 9.17
CA GLU A 56 12.00 -14.31 10.60
C GLU A 56 10.67 -13.80 11.17
N THR A 57 10.15 -12.66 10.67
CA THR A 57 8.93 -12.03 11.21
C THR A 57 7.70 -12.28 10.35
N LEU A 58 7.85 -12.20 9.03
CA LEU A 58 6.72 -12.31 8.08
C LEU A 58 6.61 -13.67 7.41
N ASP A 59 7.44 -14.65 7.79
CA ASP A 59 7.43 -16.02 7.28
C ASP A 59 7.47 -16.11 5.74
N VAL A 60 8.26 -15.23 5.13
CA VAL A 60 8.49 -15.26 3.68
C VAL A 60 9.75 -16.08 3.41
N PRO A 61 9.63 -17.27 2.79
CA PRO A 61 10.77 -18.14 2.53
C PRO A 61 11.63 -17.56 1.41
N ASN A 62 12.95 -17.51 1.65
CA ASN A 62 13.97 -17.09 0.68
C ASN A 62 13.58 -15.83 -0.11
N PRO A 63 13.34 -14.68 0.57
CA PRO A 63 12.82 -13.49 -0.08
C PRO A 63 13.85 -12.93 -1.07
N ASP A 64 13.46 -12.80 -2.33
CA ASP A 64 14.30 -12.26 -3.39
C ASP A 64 13.92 -10.80 -3.70
N LEU A 65 14.86 -9.91 -3.38
CA LEU A 65 14.67 -8.47 -3.44
C LEU A 65 15.51 -7.90 -4.57
N ALA A 66 14.85 -7.25 -5.53
CA ALA A 66 15.54 -6.50 -6.57
C ALA A 66 16.27 -5.29 -5.95
N GLN A 67 15.59 -4.57 -5.05
CA GLN A 67 16.12 -3.37 -4.40
C GLN A 67 15.53 -3.20 -3.00
N ALA A 68 16.32 -2.66 -2.08
CA ALA A 68 15.85 -2.21 -0.77
C ALA A 68 16.68 -0.99 -0.34
N TYR A 69 16.03 0.11 0.01
CA TYR A 69 16.72 1.34 0.43
C TYR A 69 15.85 2.20 1.36
N ARG A 70 16.51 2.93 2.27
CA ARG A 70 15.86 3.89 3.15
C ARG A 70 15.44 5.15 2.39
N ILE A 71 14.32 5.74 2.78
CA ILE A 71 13.80 6.99 2.22
C ILE A 71 13.53 8.01 3.33
N GLY A 72 13.71 9.29 2.98
CA GLY A 72 13.53 10.43 3.89
C GLY A 72 14.79 10.82 4.66
N ASN A 73 14.62 11.80 5.55
CA ASN A 73 15.71 12.40 6.30
C ASN A 73 15.91 11.69 7.66
N LYS A 74 17.16 11.66 8.14
CA LYS A 74 17.45 11.15 9.48
C LYS A 74 16.79 12.04 10.53
N GLY A 75 16.24 11.43 11.57
CA GLY A 75 15.57 12.12 12.66
C GLY A 75 15.31 11.19 13.84
N ALA A 76 14.40 11.58 14.74
CA ALA A 76 14.06 10.80 15.93
C ALA A 76 13.35 9.46 15.61
N GLN A 77 12.75 9.34 14.43
CA GLN A 77 12.07 8.12 13.97
C GLN A 77 12.90 7.42 12.89
N PRO A 78 12.92 6.07 12.87
CA PRO A 78 13.60 5.34 11.80
C PRO A 78 13.02 5.70 10.43
N ARG A 79 13.90 5.88 9.44
CA ARG A 79 13.48 6.16 8.07
C ARG A 79 12.70 4.98 7.49
N ALA A 80 11.69 5.24 6.66
CA ALA A 80 10.98 4.17 5.98
C ALA A 80 11.88 3.48 4.95
N ILE A 81 11.61 2.22 4.64
CA ILE A 81 12.31 1.44 3.61
C ILE A 81 11.35 1.22 2.44
N ILE A 82 11.83 1.48 1.22
CA ILE A 82 11.18 1.01 -0.01
C ILE A 82 11.84 -0.30 -0.41
N VAL A 83 11.02 -1.32 -0.62
CA VAL A 83 11.45 -2.67 -0.99
C VAL A 83 10.78 -3.05 -2.29
N LYS A 84 11.56 -3.41 -3.29
CA LYS A 84 11.10 -3.95 -4.56
C LYS A 84 11.43 -5.43 -4.62
N PHE A 85 10.40 -6.26 -4.67
CA PHE A 85 10.52 -7.70 -4.87
C PHE A 85 10.82 -8.03 -6.33
N VAL A 86 11.52 -9.13 -6.57
CA VAL A 86 11.65 -9.72 -7.92
C VAL A 86 10.32 -10.35 -8.32
N ASP A 87 9.74 -11.13 -7.41
CA ASP A 87 8.47 -11.83 -7.59
C ASP A 87 7.30 -11.14 -6.86
N GLN A 88 6.17 -11.02 -7.56
CA GLN A 88 4.95 -10.46 -6.97
C GLN A 88 4.35 -11.40 -5.92
N THR A 89 4.49 -12.72 -6.06
CA THR A 89 3.93 -13.68 -5.11
C THR A 89 4.53 -13.53 -3.72
N GLN A 90 5.85 -13.32 -3.64
CA GLN A 90 6.54 -13.04 -2.37
C GLN A 90 6.07 -11.72 -1.73
N ARG A 91 5.82 -10.69 -2.56
CA ARG A 91 5.23 -9.43 -2.09
C ARG A 91 3.84 -9.66 -1.49
N ASP A 92 3.00 -10.41 -2.18
CA ASP A 92 1.62 -10.68 -1.76
C ASP A 92 1.58 -11.52 -0.48
N MET A 93 2.49 -12.49 -0.35
CA MET A 93 2.69 -13.26 0.87
C MET A 93 3.07 -12.37 2.07
N ALA A 94 4.05 -11.48 1.89
CA ALA A 94 4.45 -10.53 2.93
C ALA A 94 3.26 -9.66 3.39
N LEU A 95 2.45 -9.17 2.44
CA LEU A 95 1.26 -8.37 2.75
C LEU A 95 0.14 -9.18 3.40
N ALA A 96 -0.02 -10.45 3.07
CA ALA A 96 -0.98 -11.34 3.73
C ALA A 96 -0.59 -11.57 5.21
N ASN A 97 0.71 -11.72 5.48
CA ASN A 97 1.23 -11.97 6.82
C ASN A 97 1.39 -10.70 7.67
N LYS A 98 1.07 -9.51 7.14
CA LYS A 98 1.20 -8.23 7.85
C LYS A 98 0.44 -8.17 9.19
N ALA A 99 -0.58 -9.02 9.38
CA ALA A 99 -1.34 -9.09 10.63
C ALA A 99 -0.45 -9.48 11.83
N ILE A 100 0.66 -10.18 11.59
CA ILE A 100 1.68 -10.53 12.61
C ILE A 100 2.29 -9.28 13.24
N LEU A 101 2.36 -8.17 12.48
CA LEU A 101 2.91 -6.90 12.97
C LEU A 101 1.95 -6.15 13.90
N LYS A 102 0.74 -6.64 14.13
CA LYS A 102 -0.23 -5.96 14.98
C LYS A 102 0.29 -5.86 16.42
N GLY A 103 0.33 -4.64 16.95
CA GLY A 103 0.90 -4.36 18.27
C GLY A 103 2.41 -4.07 18.23
N GLN A 104 3.08 -4.39 17.12
CA GLN A 104 4.41 -3.88 16.84
C GLN A 104 4.28 -2.46 16.28
N ARG A 105 5.25 -1.58 16.57
CA ARG A 105 5.35 -0.24 15.97
C ARG A 105 5.98 -0.30 14.57
N ILE A 106 5.61 -1.31 13.79
CA ILE A 106 6.13 -1.57 12.43
C ILE A 106 4.91 -1.67 11.50
N TRP A 107 4.99 -1.00 10.36
CA TRP A 107 3.95 -0.99 9.35
C TRP A 107 4.48 -1.49 8.01
N LEU A 108 3.67 -2.30 7.35
CA LEU A 108 3.91 -2.81 6.01
C LEU A 108 2.73 -2.42 5.11
N ASP A 109 3.00 -1.54 4.15
CA ASP A 109 1.99 -1.02 3.23
C ASP A 109 2.41 -1.23 1.76
N PRO A 110 1.46 -1.51 0.86
CA PRO A 110 1.74 -1.49 -0.58
C PRO A 110 2.09 -0.06 -1.04
N ASP A 111 3.00 0.06 -2.00
CA ASP A 111 3.26 1.34 -2.66
C ASP A 111 2.15 1.63 -3.70
N LEU A 112 1.20 2.47 -3.32
CA LEU A 112 0.05 2.82 -4.15
C LEU A 112 0.30 4.11 -4.92
N THR A 113 -0.29 4.23 -6.11
CA THR A 113 -0.32 5.50 -6.85
C THR A 113 -1.16 6.54 -6.09
N PRO A 114 -0.97 7.85 -6.34
CA PRO A 114 -1.80 8.88 -5.73
C PRO A 114 -3.30 8.65 -5.93
N LEU A 115 -3.71 8.26 -7.14
CA LEU A 115 -5.11 7.94 -7.47
C LEU A 115 -5.64 6.76 -6.65
N GLN A 116 -4.84 5.70 -6.47
CA GLN A 116 -5.20 4.56 -5.62
C GLN A 116 -5.29 4.97 -4.13
N VAL A 117 -4.39 5.83 -3.65
CA VAL A 117 -4.44 6.36 -2.28
C VAL A 117 -5.72 7.17 -2.07
N GLU A 118 -6.09 8.03 -3.01
CA GLU A 118 -7.32 8.81 -2.94
C GLU A 118 -8.57 7.93 -2.97
N ALA A 119 -8.64 6.95 -3.87
CA ALA A 119 -9.72 5.98 -3.92
C ALA A 119 -9.83 5.22 -2.59
N ARG A 120 -8.70 4.75 -2.04
CA ARG A 120 -8.65 4.05 -0.75
C ARG A 120 -9.10 4.95 0.41
N ARG A 121 -8.76 6.24 0.40
CA ARG A 121 -9.23 7.20 1.41
C ARG A 121 -10.76 7.36 1.38
N LYS A 122 -11.36 7.43 0.19
CA LYS A 122 -12.83 7.49 0.02
C LYS A 122 -13.50 6.25 0.57
N GLU A 123 -12.97 5.06 0.27
CA GLU A 123 -13.52 3.80 0.79
C GLU A 123 -13.35 3.68 2.31
N LEU A 124 -12.21 4.10 2.86
CA LEU A 124 -12.00 4.15 4.31
C LEU A 124 -12.95 5.12 5.01
N ALA A 125 -13.31 6.25 4.39
CA ALA A 125 -14.30 7.17 4.94
C ALA A 125 -15.68 6.49 5.08
N LYS A 126 -16.11 5.74 4.05
CA LYS A 126 -17.36 4.94 4.11
C LYS A 126 -17.33 3.89 5.21
N VAL A 127 -16.19 3.20 5.37
CA VAL A 127 -16.00 2.21 6.46
C VAL A 127 -16.15 2.89 7.82
N LYS A 128 -15.52 4.05 8.02
CA LYS A 128 -15.59 4.80 9.28
C LYS A 128 -17.02 5.23 9.58
N GLU A 129 -17.71 5.83 8.61
CA GLU A 129 -19.11 6.25 8.76
C GLU A 129 -20.02 5.07 9.15
N ALA A 130 -19.85 3.92 8.51
CA ALA A 130 -20.61 2.72 8.84
C ALA A 130 -20.29 2.17 10.24
N GLN A 131 -19.02 2.23 10.66
CA GLN A 131 -18.60 1.85 12.01
C GLN A 131 -19.19 2.78 13.07
N ASP A 132 -19.18 4.10 12.82
CA ASP A 132 -19.76 5.12 13.69
C ASP A 132 -21.29 4.93 13.81
N ALA A 133 -21.95 4.47 12.75
CA ALA A 133 -23.36 4.07 12.75
C ALA A 133 -23.64 2.69 13.40
N GLY A 134 -22.61 2.02 13.94
CA GLY A 134 -22.72 0.76 14.68
C GLY A 134 -22.73 -0.51 13.81
N PHE A 135 -22.48 -0.41 12.51
CA PHE A 135 -22.33 -1.56 11.63
C PHE A 135 -20.91 -2.16 11.71
N VAL A 136 -20.81 -3.46 11.46
CA VAL A 136 -19.50 -4.08 11.21
C VAL A 136 -19.10 -3.77 9.76
N ALA A 137 -18.09 -2.92 9.60
CA ALA A 137 -17.51 -2.55 8.31
C ALA A 137 -15.98 -2.65 8.33
N TYR A 138 -15.39 -3.02 7.19
CA TYR A 138 -13.94 -3.14 7.01
C TYR A 138 -13.55 -2.96 5.54
N LEU A 139 -12.26 -2.69 5.28
CA LEU A 139 -11.72 -2.61 3.93
C LEU A 139 -11.23 -4.00 3.49
N ARG A 140 -11.62 -4.46 2.31
CA ARG A 140 -11.11 -5.68 1.66
C ARG A 140 -10.89 -5.40 0.19
N ASP A 141 -9.74 -5.81 -0.36
CA ASP A 141 -9.41 -5.65 -1.79
C ASP A 141 -9.61 -4.20 -2.30
N SER A 142 -9.26 -3.22 -1.45
CA SER A 142 -9.44 -1.77 -1.67
C SER A 142 -10.90 -1.29 -1.77
N GLN A 143 -11.86 -2.09 -1.33
CA GLN A 143 -13.29 -1.74 -1.29
C GLN A 143 -13.84 -1.79 0.14
N ALA A 144 -14.77 -0.89 0.44
CA ALA A 144 -15.50 -0.91 1.70
C ALA A 144 -16.52 -2.06 1.70
N ILE A 145 -16.40 -2.96 2.67
CA ILE A 145 -17.38 -4.02 2.92
C ILE A 145 -18.15 -3.65 4.18
N ILE A 146 -19.45 -3.41 4.03
CA ILE A 146 -20.37 -3.08 5.13
C ILE A 146 -21.33 -4.25 5.29
N THR A 147 -21.34 -4.86 6.48
CA THR A 147 -22.22 -5.98 6.76
C THR A 147 -23.52 -5.50 7.41
N LYS A 148 -24.61 -6.27 7.25
CA LYS A 148 -25.88 -6.00 7.93
C LYS A 148 -25.83 -6.23 9.45
N ARG A 149 -24.74 -6.82 9.96
CA ARG A 149 -24.56 -7.13 11.38
C ARG A 149 -24.17 -5.85 12.12
N ARG A 150 -24.85 -5.59 13.24
CA ARG A 150 -24.45 -4.53 14.17
C ARG A 150 -23.41 -5.05 15.15
N LYS A 151 -22.47 -4.19 15.53
CA LYS A 151 -21.47 -4.50 16.56
C LYS A 151 -22.23 -4.71 17.88
N GLN A 152 -22.18 -5.91 18.44
CA GLN A 152 -22.75 -6.14 19.77
C GLN A 152 -21.95 -5.30 20.77
N SER A 153 -22.64 -4.44 21.51
CA SER A 153 -22.07 -3.75 22.65
C SER A 153 -21.81 -4.79 23.73
N SER A 154 -20.54 -5.12 23.96
CA SER A 154 -20.12 -5.85 25.15
C SER A 154 -20.37 -4.94 26.35
N THR A 155 -21.38 -5.27 27.16
CA THR A 155 -21.58 -4.70 28.49
C THR A 155 -20.51 -5.21 29.44
#